data_AF-A0A151RKD0-F1
#
_entry.id   AF-A0A151RKD0-F1
#
_cell.length_a   1.000
_cell.length_b   1.000
_cell.length_c   1.000
_cell.angle_alpha   90.00
_cell.angle_beta   90.00
_cell.angle_gamma   90.00
#
_symmetry.space_group_name_H-M   'P 1'
#
loop_
_entity.id
_entity.type
_entity.pdbx_description
1 polymer ?
#
loop_
_entity_poly.entity_id
_entity_poly.type
_entity_poly.pdbx_seq_one_letter_code
_entity_poly.pdbx_strand_id
1 'polypeptide(L)' 'MLNGTNFKAWKEAVEIILGCMDLDLALRAEKSTPNPENLDEDKVEKWERSNRMCLMIMKRSVPEVFRGSISESHNA' A
#
# COMPACT_ATOMS: atom_id res chain seq x y z
N MET A 1 9.37 12.66 5.30
CA MET A 1 9.24 11.79 6.50
C MET A 1 8.11 12.36 7.35
N LEU A 2 7.22 11.51 7.88
CA LEU A 2 6.07 11.95 8.70
C LEU A 2 6.58 12.54 10.04
N ASN A 3 6.00 13.62 10.56
CA ASN A 3 6.42 14.25 11.83
C ASN A 3 5.24 14.70 12.71
N GLY A 4 4.10 14.03 12.60
CA GLY A 4 2.90 14.24 13.42
C GLY A 4 2.03 15.42 12.96
N THR A 5 2.59 16.46 12.36
CA THR A 5 1.84 17.64 11.88
C THR A 5 1.69 17.69 10.36
N ASN A 6 2.45 16.88 9.62
CA ASN A 6 2.56 16.93 8.16
C ASN A 6 1.81 15.81 7.41
N PHE A 7 0.80 15.17 8.01
CA PHE A 7 0.12 14.00 7.43
C PHE A 7 -0.33 14.22 5.98
N LYS A 8 -0.96 15.36 5.67
CA LYS A 8 -1.46 15.66 4.31
C LYS A 8 -0.32 15.69 3.28
N ALA A 9 0.74 16.45 3.56
CA ALA A 9 1.89 16.55 2.67
C ALA A 9 2.67 15.23 2.55
N TRP A 10 2.77 14.47 3.64
CA TRP A 10 3.36 13.12 3.60
C TRP A 10 2.54 12.16 2.74
N LYS A 11 1.21 12.16 2.89
CA LYS A 11 0.29 11.32 2.11
C LYS A 11 0.40 11.62 0.62
N GLU A 12 0.31 12.90 0.25
CA GLU A 12 0.44 13.34 -1.15
C GLU A 12 1.79 12.89 -1.76
N ALA A 13 2.90 13.05 -1.03
CA ALA A 13 4.21 12.62 -1.50
C ALA A 13 4.30 11.08 -1.69
N VAL A 14 3.71 10.30 -0.79
CA VAL A 14 3.67 8.84 -0.91
C VAL A 14 2.82 8.41 -2.09
N GLU A 15 1.64 9.01 -2.28
CA GLU A 15 0.77 8.73 -3.42
C GLU A 15 1.44 9.05 -4.77
N ILE A 16 2.17 10.17 -4.87
CA ILE A 16 2.96 10.51 -6.07
C ILE A 16 4.04 9.46 -6.34
N ILE A 17 4.82 9.07 -5.33
CA ILE A 17 5.89 8.07 -5.50
C ILE A 17 5.31 6.73 -5.99
N LEU A 18 4.21 6.28 -5.38
CA LEU A 18 3.57 5.01 -5.75
C LEU A 18 2.98 5.07 -7.16
N GLY A 19 2.37 6.19 -7.54
CA GLY A 19 1.87 6.39 -8.89
C GLY A 19 2.97 6.43 -9.95
N CYS A 20 4.09 7.11 -9.68
CA CYS A 20 5.24 7.14 -10.60
C CYS A 20 5.90 5.77 -10.81
N MET A 21 5.69 4.82 -9.89
CA MET A 21 6.26 3.47 -9.95
C MET A 21 5.25 2.41 -10.42
N ASP A 22 4.03 2.82 -10.81
CA ASP A 22 2.91 1.92 -11.11
C ASP A 22 2.58 0.93 -9.97
N LEU A 23 2.76 1.37 -8.73
CA LEU A 23 2.50 0.58 -7.53
C LEU A 23 1.20 0.96 -6.83
N ASP A 24 0.40 1.86 -7.37
CA ASP A 24 -0.81 2.39 -6.71
C ASP A 24 -2.10 1.58 -6.96
N LEU A 25 -2.01 0.45 -7.68
CA LEU A 25 -3.16 -0.42 -7.97
C LEU A 25 -3.93 -0.81 -6.70
N ALA A 26 -3.23 -1.23 -5.64
CA ALA A 26 -3.84 -1.61 -4.37
C ALA A 26 -4.47 -0.44 -3.59
N LEU A 27 -4.15 0.80 -3.95
CA LEU A 27 -4.79 2.00 -3.39
C LEU A 27 -6.05 2.40 -4.16
N ARG A 28 -6.17 1.99 -5.42
CA ARG A 28 -7.27 2.39 -6.33
C ARG A 28 -8.36 1.34 -6.48
N ALA A 29 -8.04 0.07 -6.24
CA ALA A 29 -8.94 -1.05 -6.42
C ALA A 29 -8.85 -2.02 -5.25
N GLU A 30 -9.97 -2.65 -4.92
CA GLU A 30 -10.00 -3.77 -3.98
C GLU A 30 -9.40 -5.03 -4.62
N LYS A 31 -8.87 -5.93 -3.78
CA LYS A 31 -8.40 -7.24 -4.24
C LYS A 31 -9.57 -7.98 -4.88
N SER A 32 -9.41 -8.41 -6.12
CA SER A 32 -10.41 -9.24 -6.77
C SER A 32 -10.52 -10.58 -6.04
N THR A 33 -11.74 -10.98 -5.69
CA THR A 33 -12.00 -12.32 -5.16
C THR A 33 -11.87 -13.32 -6.31
N PRO A 34 -10.96 -14.31 -6.24
CA PRO A 34 -10.83 -15.30 -7.30
C PRO A 34 -12.15 -16.07 -7.43
N ASN A 35 -12.83 -15.96 -8.58
CA ASN A 35 -13.92 -16.87 -8.91
C ASN A 35 -13.34 -18.08 -9.65
N PRO A 36 -13.56 -19.33 -9.22
CA PRO A 36 -13.07 -20.53 -9.91
C PRO A 36 -13.45 -20.60 -11.40
N GLU A 37 -14.50 -19.89 -11.85
CA GLU A 37 -14.91 -19.83 -13.26
C GLU A 37 -14.21 -18.72 -14.07
N ASN A 38 -13.61 -17.71 -13.41
CA ASN A 38 -12.94 -16.57 -14.04
C ASN A 38 -11.78 -16.09 -13.14
N LEU A 39 -10.77 -16.95 -12.97
CA LEU A 39 -9.55 -16.58 -12.25
C LEU A 39 -8.69 -15.69 -13.15
N ASP A 40 -8.66 -14.40 -12.84
CA ASP A 40 -7.71 -13.45 -13.42
C ASP A 40 -6.47 -13.40 -12.53
N GLU A 41 -5.67 -14.47 -12.59
CA GLU A 41 -4.45 -14.65 -11.78
C GLU A 41 -3.49 -13.47 -11.94
N ASP A 42 -3.33 -12.98 -13.17
CA ASP A 42 -2.49 -11.82 -13.49
C ASP A 42 -2.92 -10.57 -12.73
N LYS A 43 -4.24 -10.29 -12.63
CA LYS A 43 -4.74 -9.15 -11.86
C LYS A 43 -4.50 -9.32 -10.37
N VAL A 44 -4.71 -10.53 -9.84
CA VAL A 44 -4.48 -10.84 -8.43
C VAL A 44 -3.00 -10.67 -8.08
N GLU A 45 -2.09 -11.22 -8.89
CA GLU A 45 -0.65 -11.11 -8.66
C GLU A 45 -0.17 -9.65 -8.73
N LYS A 46 -0.63 -8.89 -9.73
CA LYS A 46 -0.30 -7.45 -9.85
C LYS A 46 -0.80 -6.67 -8.64
N TRP A 47 -2.01 -6.96 -8.17
CA TRP A 47 -2.57 -6.32 -6.98
C TRP A 47 -1.75 -6.66 -5.73
N GLU A 48 -1.41 -7.93 -5.51
CA GLU A 48 -0.62 -8.38 -4.36
C GLU A 48 0.79 -7.77 -4.35
N ARG A 49 1.44 -7.72 -5.51
CA ARG A 49 2.73 -7.06 -5.67
C ARG A 49 2.66 -5.58 -5.33
N SER A 50 1.66 -4.88 -5.87
CA SER A 50 1.40 -3.46 -5.57
C SER A 50 1.18 -3.26 -4.07
N ASN A 51 0.30 -4.05 -3.44
CA ASN A 51 -0.01 -3.97 -2.01
C ASN A 51 1.24 -4.17 -1.14
N ARG A 52 2.04 -5.21 -1.44
CA ARG A 52 3.27 -5.51 -0.71
C ARG A 52 4.27 -4.34 -0.77
N MET A 53 4.48 -3.79 -1.95
CA MET A 53 5.44 -2.69 -2.15
C MET A 53 4.95 -1.38 -1.52
N CYS A 54 3.66 -1.06 -1.67
CA CYS A 54 2.99 0.05 -1.00
C CYS A 54 3.23 0.01 0.51
N LEU A 55 2.98 -1.15 1.14
CA LEU A 55 3.18 -1.33 2.58
C LEU A 55 4.64 -1.12 2.98
N MET A 56 5.61 -1.64 2.22
CA MET A 56 7.04 -1.43 2.51
C MET A 56 7.43 0.05 2.45
N ILE A 57 6.98 0.78 1.43
CA ILE A 57 7.26 2.21 1.25
C ILE A 57 6.60 3.02 2.37
N MET A 58 5.32 2.78 2.65
CA MET A 58 4.59 3.46 3.73
C MET A 58 5.26 3.23 5.08
N LYS A 59 5.52 1.96 5.46
CA LYS A 59 6.19 1.61 6.72
C LYS A 59 7.57 2.27 6.84
N ARG A 60 8.36 2.30 5.76
CA ARG A 60 9.68 2.95 5.76
C ARG A 60 9.58 4.48 5.92
N SER A 61 8.58 5.10 5.30
CA SER A 61 8.38 6.55 5.31
C SER A 61 7.87 7.11 6.65
N VAL A 62 7.27 6.25 7.48
CA VAL A 62 6.89 6.54 8.86
C VAL A 62 8.10 6.37 9.78
N PRO A 63 8.44 7.39 10.62
CA PRO A 63 9.51 7.26 11.60
C PRO A 63 9.25 6.17 12.63
N GLU A 64 10.33 5.58 13.14
CA GLU A 64 10.27 4.45 14.09
C GLU A 64 9.51 4.75 15.38
N VAL A 65 9.60 5.99 15.88
CA VAL A 65 8.86 6.44 17.07
C VAL A 65 7.34 6.31 16.91
N PHE A 66 6.84 6.31 15.67
CA PHE A 66 5.42 6.12 15.35
C PHE A 66 5.09 4.68 14.89
N ARG A 67 6.07 3.78 14.76
CA ARG A 67 5.81 2.39 14.33
C ARG A 67 5.24 1.52 15.44
N GLY A 68 5.56 1.80 16.70
CA GLY A 68 5.07 1.03 17.86
C GLY A 68 3.56 1.10 18.07
N SER A 69 2.87 2.09 17.47
CA SER A 69 1.41 2.20 17.47
C SER A 69 0.74 1.55 16.25
N ILE A 70 1.51 1.10 15.27
CA ILE A 70 1.00 0.36 14.10
C ILE A 70 0.98 -1.12 14.50
N SER A 71 -0.14 -1.59 15.06
CA SER A 71 -0.36 -3.03 15.25
C SER A 71 -0.22 -3.76 13.91
N GLU A 72 0.39 -4.94 13.90
CA GLU A 72 0.40 -5.80 12.72
C GLU A 72 -1.04 -6.16 12.36
N SER A 73 -1.61 -5.47 11.37
CA SER A 73 -2.83 -5.95 10.74
C SER A 73 -2.47 -7.20 9.96
N HIS A 74 -2.89 -8.36 10.47
CA HIS A 74 -2.94 -9.57 9.68
C HIS A 74 -3.87 -9.27 8.50
N ASN A 75 -3.30 -9.12 7.30
CA ASN A 75 -4.11 -8.99 6.09
C ASN A 75 -4.96 -10.27 5.99
N ALA A 76 -6.27 -10.12 5.98
CA ALA A 76 -7.22 -11.17 5.68
C ALA A 76 -7.24 -11.48 4.18
#